data_AF-A0A654C237-F1
#
_entry.id   AF-A0A654C237-F1
#
_cell.length_a   1.000
_cell.length_b   1.000
_cell.length_c   1.000
_cell.angle_alpha   90.00
_cell.angle_beta   90.00
_cell.angle_gamma   90.00
#
_symmetry.space_group_name_H-M   'P 1'
#
loop_
_entity.id
_entity.type
_entity.pdbx_description
1 polymer ?
#
loop_
_entity_poly.entity_id
_entity_poly.type
_entity_poly.pdbx_seq_one_letter_code
_entity_poly.pdbx_strand_id
1 'polypeptide(L)' 'MRVEGVVEDPELVGLVRSGAVAGLSVGYRAVRVVQGARRVLEAVELVEVSLVGVPMQGLARVEVVG' A
#
# COMPACT_ATOMS: atom_id res chain seq x y z
N MET A 1 10.76 -1.68 -3.80
CA MET A 1 10.04 -2.95 -3.58
C MET A 1 8.82 -2.92 -4.49
N ARG A 2 8.55 -3.99 -5.22
CA ARG A 2 7.33 -4.16 -6.02
C ARG A 2 6.55 -5.34 -5.45
N VAL A 3 5.24 -5.24 -5.46
CA VAL A 3 4.32 -6.33 -5.13
C VAL A 3 3.34 -6.49 -6.28
N GLU A 4 2.96 -7.73 -6.57
CA GLU A 4 1.98 -8.07 -7.59
C GLU A 4 0.82 -8.80 -6.92
N GLY A 5 -0.39 -8.56 -7.40
CA GLY A 5 -1.61 -9.12 -6.83
C GLY A 5 -2.71 -9.19 -7.88
N VAL A 6 -3.71 -10.02 -7.61
CA VAL A 6 -4.87 -10.20 -8.49
C VAL A 6 -6.10 -9.62 -7.79
N VAL A 7 -6.90 -8.88 -8.54
CA VAL A 7 -8.20 -8.37 -8.09
C VAL A 7 -9.28 -9.17 -8.80
N GLU A 8 -10.01 -9.98 -8.04
CA GLU A 8 -11.06 -10.85 -8.59
C GLU A 8 -12.45 -10.21 -8.51
N ASP A 9 -12.64 -9.27 -7.58
CA ASP A 9 -13.91 -8.57 -7.40
C ASP A 9 -14.19 -7.61 -8.60
N PRO A 10 -15.26 -7.82 -9.38
CA PRO A 10 -15.53 -7.04 -10.58
C PRO A 10 -15.75 -5.54 -10.33
N GLU A 11 -16.36 -5.18 -9.20
CA GLU A 11 -16.58 -3.78 -8.85
C GLU A 11 -15.24 -3.10 -8.55
N LEU A 12 -14.39 -3.77 -7.77
CA LEU A 12 -13.06 -3.28 -7.44
C LEU A 12 -12.16 -3.20 -8.68
N VAL A 13 -12.26 -4.13 -9.63
CA VAL A 13 -11.55 -4.05 -10.92
C VAL A 13 -11.93 -2.75 -11.64
N GLY A 14 -13.22 -2.38 -11.67
CA GLY A 14 -13.67 -1.12 -12.26
C GLY A 14 -13.11 0.11 -11.54
N LEU A 15 -13.08 0.09 -10.22
CA LEU A 15 -12.54 1.17 -9.39
C LEU A 15 -11.02 1.34 -9.57
N VAL A 16 -10.27 0.23 -9.71
CA VAL A 16 -8.83 0.28 -9.97
C VAL A 16 -8.55 0.82 -11.37
N ARG A 17 -9.26 0.30 -12.38
CA ARG A 17 -9.09 0.72 -13.78
C ARG A 17 -9.46 2.19 -14.01
N SER A 18 -10.46 2.71 -13.30
CA SER A 18 -10.85 4.13 -13.36
C SER A 18 -9.91 5.06 -12.59
N GLY A 19 -9.01 4.52 -11.76
CA GLY A 19 -8.12 5.31 -10.90
C GLY A 19 -8.79 5.82 -9.63
N ALA A 20 -10.04 5.46 -9.35
CA ALA A 20 -10.70 5.77 -8.07
C ALA A 20 -10.03 5.04 -6.89
N VAL A 21 -9.47 3.85 -7.16
CA VAL A 21 -8.60 3.09 -6.25
C VAL A 21 -7.23 2.95 -6.90
N ALA A 22 -6.31 3.86 -6.57
CA ALA A 22 -5.02 4.01 -7.27
C ALA A 22 -3.80 3.92 -6.35
N GLY A 23 -4.00 3.60 -5.07
CA GLY A 23 -2.96 3.57 -4.06
C GLY A 23 -2.86 2.25 -3.33
N LEU A 24 -1.71 2.08 -2.66
CA LEU A 24 -1.48 1.01 -1.70
C LEU A 24 -1.31 1.58 -0.30
N SER A 25 -1.85 0.87 0.68
CA SER A 25 -1.51 1.02 2.10
C SER A 25 -0.78 -0.22 2.59
N VAL A 26 0.13 -0.03 3.54
CA VAL A 26 0.94 -1.10 4.11
C VAL A 26 0.71 -1.14 5.62
N GLY A 27 0.09 -2.22 6.08
CA GLY A 27 -0.07 -2.54 7.49
C GLY A 27 1.16 -3.29 7.99
N TYR A 28 1.72 -2.85 9.12
CA TYR A 28 2.93 -3.46 9.68
C TYR A 28 2.96 -3.37 11.21
N ARG A 29 3.73 -4.27 11.83
CA ARG A 29 4.11 -4.19 13.24
C ARG A 29 5.53 -3.65 13.34
N ALA A 30 5.71 -2.58 14.12
CA ALA A 30 7.04 -2.05 14.35
C ALA A 30 7.83 -2.97 15.28
N VAL A 31 9.03 -3.39 14.85
CA VAL A 31 9.94 -4.24 15.64
C VAL A 31 11.01 -3.38 16.30
N ARG A 32 11.57 -2.41 15.55
CA ARG A 32 12.57 -1.46 16.05
C ARG A 32 12.26 -0.06 15.56
N VAL A 33 12.21 0.88 16.50
CA VAL A 33 11.85 2.28 16.27
C VAL A 33 12.90 3.18 16.92
N VAL A 34 13.35 4.19 16.17
CA VAL A 34 14.13 5.29 16.71
C VAL A 34 13.23 6.53 16.76
N GLN A 35 13.13 7.14 17.93
CA GLN A 35 12.36 8.35 18.15
C GLN A 35 13.30 9.56 18.30
N GLY A 36 13.12 10.56 17.45
CA GLY A 36 13.83 11.84 17.49
C GLY A 36 12.91 12.96 17.00
N ALA A 37 13.43 13.93 16.23
CA ALA A 37 12.60 14.95 15.58
C ALA A 37 11.53 14.35 14.63
N ARG A 38 11.77 13.12 14.15
CA ARG A 38 10.80 12.29 13.46
C ARG A 38 10.88 10.86 13.98
N ARG A 39 9.79 10.12 13.82
CA ARG A 39 9.75 8.67 14.07
C ARG A 39 10.37 7.93 12.88
N VAL A 40 11.36 7.09 13.14
CA VAL A 40 11.99 6.23 12.14
C VAL A 40 11.75 4.76 12.49
N LEU A 41 11.28 3.99 11.51
CA LEU A 41 11.06 2.56 11.62
C LEU A 41 12.23 1.83 11.00
N GLU A 42 13.16 1.33 11.82
CA GLU A 42 14.35 0.63 11.33
C GLU A 42 14.09 -0.84 11.02
N ALA A 43 13.07 -1.43 11.64
CA ALA A 43 12.62 -2.79 11.34
C ALA A 43 11.11 -2.90 11.59
N VAL A 44 10.43 -3.56 10.66
CA VAL A 44 9.00 -3.85 10.73
C VAL A 44 8.73 -5.27 10.25
N GLU A 45 7.68 -5.87 10.80
CA GLU A 45 7.05 -7.08 10.24
C GLU A 45 5.88 -6.64 9.37
N LEU A 46 5.89 -7.05 8.11
CA LEU A 46 4.77 -6.81 7.20
C LEU A 46 3.57 -7.66 7.65
N VAL A 47 2.42 -7.02 7.79
CA VAL A 47 1.16 -7.70 8.15
C VAL A 47 0.26 -7.82 6.92
N GLU A 48 0.06 -6.72 6.20
CA GLU A 48 -0.84 -6.69 5.04
C GLU A 48 -0.45 -5.60 4.05
N VAL A 49 -0.94 -5.76 2.82
CA VAL A 49 -0.95 -4.73 1.79
C VAL A 49 -2.38 -4.63 1.27
N SER A 50 -2.93 -3.42 1.26
CA SER A 50 -4.34 -3.18 0.90
C SER A 50 -4.44 -2.12 -0.19
N LEU A 51 -5.45 -2.26 -1.04
CA LEU A 51 -5.82 -1.25 -2.04
C LEU A 51 -6.57 -0.09 -1.36
N VAL A 52 -6.23 1.15 -1.73
CA VAL A 52 -6.85 2.37 -1.20
C VAL A 52 -7.05 3.42 -2.28
N GLY A 53 -8.03 4.31 -2.10
CA GLY A 53 -8.22 5.46 -2.97
C GLY A 53 -7.07 6.47 -2.87
N VAL A 54 -6.72 6.84 -1.64
CA VAL A 54 -5.66 7.83 -1.36
C VAL A 54 -4.59 7.20 -0.48
N PRO A 55 -3.34 7.03 -0.97
CA PRO A 55 -2.28 6.45 -0.17
C PRO A 55 -1.68 7.48 0.79
N MET A 56 -1.27 7.03 1.99
CA MET A 56 -0.53 7.88 2.93
C MET A 56 0.88 8.21 2.42
N GLN A 57 1.48 7.32 1.62
CA GLN A 57 2.76 7.54 0.95
C GLN A 57 2.50 7.81 -0.53
N GLY A 58 2.85 9.00 -1.03
CA GLY A 58 2.47 9.47 -2.37
C GLY A 58 2.97 8.59 -3.53
N LEU A 59 4.08 7.87 -3.32
CA LEU A 59 4.67 6.95 -4.31
C LEU A 59 4.10 5.52 -4.24
N ALA A 60 3.26 5.20 -3.25
CA ALA A 60 2.63 3.88 -3.13
C ALA A 60 1.43 3.81 -4.09
N ARG A 61 1.71 3.73 -5.39
CA ARG A 61 0.73 3.72 -6.49
C ARG A 61 0.58 2.34 -7.10
N VAL A 62 -0.60 2.08 -7.66
CA VAL A 62 -0.93 0.85 -8.37
C VAL A 62 -0.74 1.07 -9.86
N GLU A 63 -0.19 0.06 -10.53
CA GLU A 63 -0.15 -0.07 -11.98
C GLU A 63 -0.95 -1.32 -12.37
N VAL A 64 -1.81 -1.22 -13.38
CA VAL A 64 -2.52 -2.39 -13.92
C VAL A 64 -1.59 -3.11 -14.89
N VAL A 65 -1.27 -4.36 -14.58
CA VAL A 65 -0.52 -5.25 -15.47
C VAL A 65 -1.55 -6.11 -16.22
N GLY A 66 -1.43 -6.16 -17.55
CA GLY A 66 -2.36 -6.87 -18.44
C GLY A 66 -2.07 -8.35 -18.56
#